data_AF-A0A7Y6XNX5-F1
#
_entry.id   AF-A0A7Y6XNX5-F1
#
_cell.length_a   1.000
_cell.length_b   1.000
_cell.length_c   1.000
_cell.angle_alpha   90.00
_cell.angle_beta   90.00
_cell.angle_gamma   90.00
#
_symmetry.space_group_name_H-M   'P 1'
#
loop_
_entity.id
_entity.type
_entity.pdbx_description
1 polymer ?
#
loop_
_entity_poly.entity_id
_entity_poly.type
_entity_poly.pdbx_seq_one_letter_code
_entity_poly.pdbx_strand_id
1 'polypeptide(L)'
;MKRPQGIPKWPYAFFKFYCKRSRFEEMHGDLEEYFYQRVERLGMVKARWLYLRDVLRCCQPYAWKTPHIYKNSNIMMFNNYFKTASRSALRNPLSTFINIFGLAMAIGVCVMTYSFMNQSLNTDKFHENKDKVFLATIFADRDGKTNQYGLTPLPLAEHLKEDFANIERVCRIDDHNTVIRLNDQVFYEDIRLV
;
A
#
# COMPACT_ATOMS: atom_id res chain seq x y z
N MET A 1 -9.20 -10.70 48.49
CA MET A 1 -9.12 -11.98 49.23
C MET A 1 -7.79 -12.01 50.00
N LYS A 2 -7.86 -12.01 51.33
CA LYS A 2 -6.67 -12.13 52.20
C LYS A 2 -6.08 -13.53 52.02
N ARG A 3 -4.75 -13.62 51.94
CA ARG A 3 -4.04 -14.90 51.72
C ARG A 3 -4.19 -15.78 52.97
N PRO A 4 -4.59 -17.04 52.84
CA PRO A 4 -4.67 -17.94 53.97
C PRO A 4 -3.24 -18.39 54.35
N GLN A 5 -2.87 -18.20 55.62
CA GLN A 5 -1.50 -18.40 56.09
C GLN A 5 -1.14 -19.90 56.11
N GLY A 6 -0.01 -20.28 55.50
CA GLY A 6 0.54 -21.66 55.54
C GLY A 6 0.66 -22.37 54.19
N ILE A 7 -0.07 -21.93 53.16
CA ILE A 7 -0.10 -22.56 51.83
C ILE A 7 1.19 -22.26 51.04
N PRO A 8 1.80 -23.27 50.39
CA PRO A 8 2.99 -23.05 49.57
C PRO A 8 2.66 -22.18 48.33
N LYS A 9 3.46 -21.14 48.12
CA LYS A 9 3.22 -20.07 47.13
C LYS A 9 3.35 -20.54 45.68
N TRP A 10 4.31 -21.42 45.41
CA TRP A 10 4.64 -21.86 44.05
C TRP A 10 3.57 -22.79 43.44
N PRO A 11 3.07 -23.83 44.15
CA PRO A 11 1.97 -24.65 43.64
C PRO A 11 0.69 -23.84 43.39
N TYR A 12 0.38 -22.87 44.26
CA TYR A 12 -0.75 -21.96 44.07
C TYR A 12 -0.61 -21.08 42.80
N ALA A 13 0.57 -20.50 42.59
CA ALA A 13 0.84 -19.69 41.41
C ALA A 13 0.74 -20.51 40.11
N PHE A 14 1.25 -21.75 40.14
CA PHE A 14 1.12 -22.70 39.04
C PHE A 14 -0.36 -23.04 38.76
N PHE A 15 -1.14 -23.35 39.80
CA PHE A 15 -2.58 -23.63 39.68
C PHE A 15 -3.34 -22.47 39.02
N LYS A 16 -3.08 -21.23 39.46
CA LYS A 16 -3.68 -20.02 38.89
C LYS A 16 -3.27 -19.76 37.44
N PHE A 17 -2.06 -20.17 37.07
CA PHE A 17 -1.55 -20.00 35.71
C PHE A 17 -2.28 -20.90 34.71
N TYR A 18 -2.47 -22.19 35.02
CA TYR A 18 -3.07 -23.11 34.05
C TYR A 18 -4.60 -23.20 34.14
N CYS A 19 -5.19 -23.00 35.32
CA CYS A 19 -6.62 -23.27 35.53
C CYS A 19 -7.54 -22.20 34.94
N LYS A 20 -8.64 -22.61 34.30
CA LYS A 20 -9.68 -21.73 33.76
C LYS A 20 -10.34 -20.91 34.87
N ARG A 21 -10.51 -19.59 34.67
CA ARG A 21 -11.07 -18.66 35.69
C ARG A 21 -12.42 -19.12 36.25
N SER A 22 -13.29 -19.73 35.44
CA SER A 22 -14.63 -20.17 35.85
C SER A 22 -14.64 -21.31 36.86
N ARG A 23 -13.59 -22.14 36.90
CA ARG A 23 -13.47 -23.29 37.81
C ARG A 23 -12.38 -23.13 38.85
N PHE A 24 -11.58 -22.06 38.72
CA PHE A 24 -10.50 -21.79 39.63
C PHE A 24 -11.00 -21.64 41.06
N GLU A 25 -12.13 -20.97 41.28
CA GLU A 25 -12.66 -20.70 42.62
C GLU A 25 -13.12 -21.97 43.34
N GLU A 26 -13.93 -22.80 42.67
CA GLU A 26 -14.39 -24.10 43.21
C GLU A 26 -13.21 -25.05 43.50
N MET A 27 -12.37 -25.30 42.50
CA MET A 27 -11.25 -26.23 42.65
C MET A 27 -10.19 -25.72 43.64
N HIS A 28 -10.02 -24.41 43.75
CA HIS A 28 -9.10 -23.83 44.73
C HIS A 28 -9.64 -24.01 46.15
N GLY A 29 -10.93 -23.75 46.39
CA GLY A 29 -11.58 -23.93 47.69
C GLY A 29 -11.40 -25.36 48.23
N ASP A 30 -11.71 -26.36 47.41
CA ASP A 30 -11.55 -27.77 47.79
C ASP A 30 -10.10 -28.11 48.16
N LEU A 31 -9.13 -27.64 47.37
CA LEU A 31 -7.71 -27.90 47.61
C LEU A 31 -7.21 -27.22 48.90
N GLU A 32 -7.75 -26.05 49.26
CA GLU A 32 -7.43 -25.38 50.52
C GLU A 32 -8.02 -26.13 51.71
N GLU A 33 -9.27 -26.60 51.61
CA GLU A 33 -9.92 -27.36 52.67
C GLU A 33 -9.16 -28.66 52.97
N TYR A 34 -8.82 -29.44 51.94
CA TYR A 34 -8.00 -30.65 52.10
C TYR A 34 -6.60 -30.36 52.67
N PHE A 35 -6.03 -29.19 52.37
CA PHE A 35 -4.73 -28.80 52.92
C PHE A 35 -4.83 -28.56 54.43
N TYR A 36 -5.82 -27.76 54.88
CA TYR A 36 -6.00 -27.44 56.29
C TYR A 36 -6.32 -28.69 57.13
N GLN A 37 -7.22 -29.56 56.66
CA GLN A 37 -7.52 -30.84 57.32
C GLN A 37 -6.26 -31.73 57.47
N ARG A 38 -5.34 -31.71 56.50
CA ARG A 38 -4.08 -32.48 56.57
C ARG A 38 -3.03 -31.84 57.45
N VAL A 39 -3.01 -30.51 57.56
CA VAL A 39 -2.10 -29.81 58.48
C VAL A 39 -2.43 -30.21 59.92
N GLU A 40 -3.70 -30.28 60.28
CA GLU A 40 -4.15 -30.71 61.62
C GLU A 40 -3.79 -32.18 61.92
N ARG A 41 -3.86 -33.06 60.93
CA ARG A 41 -3.70 -34.51 61.14
C ARG A 41 -2.26 -35.03 61.00
N LEU A 42 -1.45 -34.43 60.12
CA LEU A 42 -0.15 -34.97 59.67
C LEU A 42 1.00 -33.96 59.77
N GLY A 43 0.72 -32.71 60.16
CA GLY A 43 1.69 -31.63 60.27
C GLY A 43 2.03 -30.92 58.94
N MET A 44 2.63 -29.73 59.04
CA MET A 44 2.82 -28.81 57.90
C MET A 44 3.67 -29.37 56.75
N VAL A 45 4.73 -30.14 57.04
CA VAL A 45 5.69 -30.57 56.01
C VAL A 45 5.06 -31.57 55.04
N LYS A 46 4.37 -32.60 55.58
CA LYS A 46 3.67 -33.59 54.76
C LYS A 46 2.49 -32.99 54.01
N ALA A 47 1.74 -32.07 54.64
CA ALA A 47 0.62 -31.39 54.00
C ALA A 47 1.04 -30.59 52.76
N ARG A 48 2.21 -29.91 52.80
CA ARG A 48 2.75 -29.15 51.65
C ARG A 48 3.08 -30.03 50.45
N TRP A 49 3.69 -31.18 50.70
CA TRP A 49 4.06 -32.11 49.63
C TRP A 49 2.83 -32.75 48.99
N LEU A 50 1.85 -33.15 49.81
CA LEU A 50 0.57 -33.68 49.34
C LEU A 50 -0.24 -32.65 48.55
N TYR A 51 -0.21 -31.37 48.96
CA TYR A 51 -0.85 -30.28 48.22
C TYR A 51 -0.24 -30.10 46.82
N LEU A 52 1.09 -30.11 46.70
CA LEU A 52 1.76 -30.05 45.40
C LEU A 52 1.36 -31.22 44.51
N ARG A 53 1.30 -32.43 45.05
CA ARG A 53 0.87 -33.63 44.31
C ARG A 53 -0.56 -33.49 43.80
N ASP A 54 -1.47 -32.98 44.63
CA ASP A 54 -2.87 -32.84 44.26
C ASP A 54 -3.07 -31.73 43.21
N VAL A 55 -2.35 -30.61 43.33
CA VAL A 55 -2.31 -29.55 42.29
C VAL A 55 -1.81 -30.12 40.95
N LEU A 56 -0.73 -30.89 40.95
CA LEU A 56 -0.21 -31.51 39.73
C LEU A 56 -1.20 -32.52 39.14
N ARG A 57 -1.91 -33.28 39.98
CA ARG A 57 -2.96 -34.22 39.55
C ARG A 57 -4.17 -33.53 38.95
N CYS A 58 -4.52 -32.34 39.45
CA CYS A 58 -5.57 -31.48 38.90
C CYS A 58 -5.18 -30.80 37.58
N CYS A 59 -3.93 -30.93 37.12
CA CYS A 59 -3.46 -30.39 35.83
C CYS A 59 -3.87 -31.28 34.65
N GLN A 60 -5.17 -31.61 34.56
CA GLN A 60 -5.71 -32.37 33.44
C GLN A 60 -6.00 -31.45 32.23
N PRO A 61 -6.00 -31.97 30.98
CA PRO A 61 -6.27 -31.18 29.77
C PRO A 61 -7.56 -30.37 29.83
N TYR A 62 -8.57 -30.87 30.56
CA TYR A 62 -9.84 -30.19 30.80
C TYR A 62 -9.72 -28.93 31.68
N ALA A 63 -8.75 -28.88 32.60
CA ALA A 63 -8.55 -27.74 33.50
C ALA A 63 -7.83 -26.57 32.82
N TRP A 64 -7.18 -26.80 31.68
CA TRP A 64 -6.39 -25.79 30.98
C TRP A 64 -7.22 -24.65 30.41
N LYS A 65 -6.61 -23.47 30.36
CA LYS A 65 -7.15 -22.31 29.63
C LYS A 65 -7.16 -22.64 28.13
N THR A 66 -8.35 -22.73 27.55
CA THR A 66 -8.51 -22.79 26.10
C THR A 66 -8.20 -21.41 25.52
N PRO A 67 -7.19 -21.27 24.64
CA PRO A 67 -6.99 -20.01 23.92
C PRO A 67 -8.21 -19.77 23.03
N HIS A 68 -8.89 -18.64 23.21
CA HIS A 68 -9.93 -18.20 22.26
C HIS A 68 -9.23 -17.75 20.98
N ILE A 69 -9.01 -18.68 20.05
CA ILE A 69 -8.55 -18.37 18.70
C ILE A 69 -9.72 -17.73 17.97
N TYR A 70 -9.71 -16.39 17.85
CA TYR A 70 -10.69 -15.65 17.07
C TYR A 70 -10.40 -15.92 15.59
N LYS A 71 -11.07 -16.91 15.01
CA LYS A 71 -11.03 -17.15 13.56
C LYS A 71 -11.71 -15.95 12.91
N ASN A 72 -10.95 -15.17 12.13
CA ASN A 72 -11.46 -13.95 11.48
C ASN A 72 -12.59 -14.32 10.50
N SER A 73 -13.85 -14.20 10.93
CA SER A 73 -15.02 -14.60 10.14
C SER A 73 -15.14 -13.83 8.83
N ASN A 74 -14.60 -12.60 8.81
CA ASN A 74 -14.61 -11.72 7.65
C ASN A 74 -13.96 -12.33 6.41
N ILE A 75 -12.83 -13.02 6.57
CA ILE A 75 -12.11 -13.67 5.46
C ILE A 75 -12.93 -14.85 4.91
N MET A 76 -13.57 -15.61 5.81
CA MET A 76 -14.43 -16.72 5.42
C MET A 76 -15.70 -16.25 4.69
N MET A 77 -16.29 -15.13 5.14
CA MET A 77 -17.44 -14.50 4.49
C MET A 77 -17.09 -13.93 3.11
N PHE A 78 -15.94 -13.26 2.95
CA PHE A 78 -15.49 -12.75 1.64
C PHE A 78 -15.38 -13.87 0.61
N ASN A 79 -14.78 -15.01 0.99
CA ASN A 79 -14.70 -16.19 0.13
C ASN A 79 -16.08 -16.74 -0.24
N ASN A 80 -17.03 -16.73 0.71
CA ASN A 80 -18.39 -17.19 0.43
C ASN A 80 -19.14 -16.25 -0.52
N TYR A 81 -19.03 -14.93 -0.33
CA TYR A 81 -19.63 -13.95 -1.22
C TYR A 81 -19.03 -14.01 -2.62
N PHE A 82 -17.71 -14.14 -2.73
CA PHE A 82 -17.04 -14.31 -4.02
C PHE A 82 -17.49 -15.59 -4.74
N LYS A 83 -17.57 -16.71 -4.02
CA LYS A 83 -18.06 -17.99 -4.55
C LYS A 83 -19.52 -17.92 -5.01
N THR A 84 -20.35 -17.21 -4.27
CA THR A 84 -21.78 -17.06 -4.60
C THR A 84 -21.96 -16.13 -5.79
N ALA A 85 -21.22 -15.01 -5.84
CA ALA A 85 -21.24 -14.05 -6.93
C ALA A 85 -20.75 -14.68 -8.24
N SER A 86 -19.66 -15.46 -8.23
CA SER A 86 -19.15 -16.11 -9.45
C SER A 86 -20.12 -17.15 -10.01
N ARG A 87 -20.78 -17.93 -9.14
CA ARG A 87 -21.82 -18.89 -9.56
C ARG A 87 -23.04 -18.16 -10.15
N SER A 88 -23.41 -17.02 -9.58
CA SER A 88 -24.51 -16.19 -10.09
C SER A 88 -24.17 -15.58 -11.46
N ALA A 89 -22.94 -15.10 -11.62
CA ALA A 89 -22.41 -14.56 -12.86
C ALA A 89 -22.44 -15.58 -14.01
N LEU A 90 -22.02 -16.82 -13.74
CA LEU A 90 -22.07 -17.94 -14.69
C LEU A 90 -23.50 -18.35 -15.06
N ARG A 91 -24.47 -18.18 -14.15
CA ARG A 91 -25.87 -18.54 -14.39
C ARG A 91 -26.58 -17.55 -15.31
N ASN A 92 -26.22 -16.27 -15.25
CA ASN A 92 -26.81 -15.19 -16.06
C ASN A 92 -25.71 -14.46 -16.87
N PRO A 93 -25.13 -15.10 -17.90
CA PRO A 93 -23.94 -14.59 -18.58
C PRO A 93 -24.18 -13.30 -19.36
N LEU A 94 -25.33 -13.15 -20.04
CA LEU A 94 -25.64 -11.95 -20.84
C LEU A 94 -25.75 -10.69 -19.97
N SER A 95 -26.54 -10.75 -18.91
CA SER A 95 -26.71 -9.62 -17.99
C SER A 95 -25.40 -9.25 -17.29
N THR A 96 -24.64 -10.26 -16.86
CA THR A 96 -23.34 -10.05 -16.24
C THR A 96 -22.34 -9.42 -17.22
N PHE A 97 -22.33 -9.88 -18.48
CA PHE A 97 -21.47 -9.33 -19.52
C PHE A 97 -21.78 -7.85 -19.76
N ILE A 98 -23.04 -7.49 -19.97
CA ILE A 98 -23.45 -6.09 -20.21
C ILE A 98 -23.03 -5.19 -19.04
N ASN A 99 -23.27 -5.63 -17.80
CA ASN A 99 -22.93 -4.84 -16.61
C ASN A 99 -21.41 -4.66 -16.43
N ILE A 100 -20.63 -5.74 -16.57
CA ILE A 100 -19.17 -5.68 -16.42
C ILE A 100 -18.55 -4.89 -17.58
N PHE A 101 -19.00 -5.14 -18.81
CA PHE A 101 -18.47 -4.48 -20.00
C PHE A 101 -18.79 -2.98 -20.00
N GLY A 102 -20.03 -2.60 -19.66
CA GLY A 102 -20.41 -1.19 -19.55
C GLY A 102 -19.60 -0.46 -18.49
N LEU A 103 -19.42 -1.08 -17.31
CA LEU A 103 -18.59 -0.50 -16.24
C LEU A 103 -17.12 -0.38 -16.66
N ALA A 104 -16.56 -1.42 -17.28
CA ALA A 104 -15.18 -1.43 -17.74
C ALA A 104 -14.94 -0.38 -18.84
N MET A 105 -15.86 -0.24 -19.80
CA MET A 105 -15.77 0.80 -20.84
C MET A 105 -15.85 2.21 -20.24
N ALA A 106 -16.78 2.46 -19.32
CA ALA A 106 -16.91 3.77 -18.69
C ALA A 106 -15.63 4.17 -17.92
N ILE A 107 -15.05 3.24 -17.16
CA ILE A 107 -13.78 3.46 -16.46
C ILE A 107 -12.64 3.67 -17.47
N GLY A 108 -12.58 2.86 -18.53
CA GLY A 108 -11.55 2.99 -19.57
C GLY A 108 -11.58 4.35 -20.26
N VAL A 109 -12.75 4.83 -20.65
CA VAL A 109 -12.92 6.17 -21.24
C VAL A 109 -12.53 7.27 -20.26
N CYS A 110 -12.95 7.16 -19.00
CA CYS A 110 -12.59 8.14 -17.95
C CYS A 110 -11.08 8.24 -17.77
N VAL A 111 -10.38 7.10 -17.69
CA VAL A 111 -8.92 7.05 -17.56
C VAL A 111 -8.22 7.59 -18.81
N MET A 112 -8.72 7.25 -20.01
CA MET A 112 -8.17 7.74 -21.27
C MET A 112 -8.28 9.27 -21.37
N THR A 113 -9.46 9.82 -21.08
CA THR A 113 -9.68 11.27 -21.09
C THR A 113 -8.82 11.98 -20.05
N TYR A 114 -8.73 11.43 -18.83
CA TYR A 114 -7.86 11.98 -17.79
C TYR A 114 -6.40 11.99 -18.21
N SER A 115 -5.90 10.87 -18.77
CA SER A 115 -4.53 10.75 -19.23
C SER A 115 -4.21 11.77 -20.34
N PHE A 116 -5.09 11.88 -21.33
CA PHE A 116 -4.96 12.87 -22.41
C PHE A 116 -4.95 14.31 -21.88
N MET A 117 -5.84 14.63 -20.94
CA MET A 117 -5.90 15.96 -20.35
C MET A 117 -4.66 16.26 -19.50
N ASN A 118 -4.18 15.28 -18.73
CA ASN A 118 -2.96 15.41 -17.95
C ASN A 118 -1.74 15.60 -18.86
N GLN A 119 -1.64 14.86 -19.96
CA GLN A 119 -0.60 15.07 -20.95
C GLN A 119 -0.68 16.48 -21.52
N SER A 120 -1.85 16.89 -22.01
CA SER A 120 -2.06 18.20 -22.63
C SER A 120 -1.73 19.36 -21.69
N LEU A 121 -2.12 19.26 -20.42
CA LEU A 121 -1.82 20.29 -19.43
C LEU A 121 -0.36 20.31 -19.00
N ASN A 122 0.36 19.20 -19.13
CA ASN A 122 1.76 19.10 -18.70
C ASN A 122 2.76 19.24 -19.85
N THR A 123 2.29 19.31 -21.10
CA THR A 123 3.10 19.72 -22.24
C THR A 123 3.75 21.07 -21.96
N ASP A 124 5.05 21.18 -22.26
CA ASP A 124 5.87 22.39 -22.15
C ASP A 124 6.04 22.99 -20.74
N LYS A 125 5.66 22.26 -19.68
CA LYS A 125 5.90 22.68 -18.28
C LYS A 125 7.31 22.38 -17.75
N PHE A 126 8.21 21.86 -18.58
CA PHE A 126 9.56 21.48 -18.14
C PHE A 126 10.53 22.67 -18.05
N HIS A 127 10.21 23.82 -18.64
CA HIS A 127 11.03 25.02 -18.57
C HIS A 127 10.76 25.84 -17.31
N GLU A 128 11.79 26.05 -16.47
CA GLU A 128 11.70 26.82 -15.23
C GLU A 128 11.18 28.26 -15.44
N ASN A 129 11.57 28.90 -16.55
CA ASN A 129 11.21 30.27 -16.88
C ASN A 129 10.25 30.37 -18.08
N LYS A 130 9.35 29.39 -18.27
CA LYS A 130 8.48 29.29 -19.46
C LYS A 130 7.75 30.59 -19.82
N ASP A 131 7.32 31.38 -18.83
CA ASP A 131 6.54 32.61 -19.06
C ASP A 131 7.39 33.76 -19.66
N LYS A 132 8.71 33.57 -19.72
CA LYS A 132 9.68 34.51 -20.31
C LYS A 132 10.36 33.95 -21.56
N VAL A 133 10.01 32.74 -21.99
CA VAL A 133 10.57 32.11 -23.20
C VAL A 133 9.62 32.39 -24.35
N PHE A 134 10.13 33.01 -25.41
CA PHE A 134 9.36 33.37 -26.59
C PHE A 134 10.05 32.85 -27.85
N LEU A 135 9.25 32.42 -28.83
CA LEU A 135 9.73 32.09 -30.17
C LEU A 135 9.66 33.35 -31.04
N ALA A 136 10.78 33.75 -31.62
CA ALA A 136 10.79 34.80 -32.64
C ALA A 136 10.11 34.29 -33.92
N THR A 137 9.12 35.02 -34.42
CA THR A 137 8.37 34.66 -35.62
C THR A 137 8.38 35.78 -36.64
N ILE A 138 8.37 35.44 -37.91
CA ILE A 138 8.23 36.39 -39.02
C ILE A 138 6.85 36.27 -39.65
N PHE A 139 6.28 37.39 -40.09
CA PHE A 139 5.10 37.40 -40.94
C PHE A 139 5.55 37.64 -42.39
N ALA A 140 5.16 36.76 -43.29
CA ALA A 140 5.43 36.93 -44.72
C ALA A 140 4.14 36.76 -45.52
N ASP A 141 3.94 37.64 -46.48
CA ASP A 141 2.87 37.51 -47.46
C ASP A 141 3.33 36.55 -48.57
N ARG A 142 2.59 35.47 -48.74
CA ARG A 142 2.69 34.60 -49.92
C ARG A 142 1.30 34.45 -50.51
N ASP A 143 1.18 34.76 -51.79
CA ASP A 143 -0.07 34.67 -52.56
C ASP A 143 -1.23 35.49 -51.98
N GLY A 144 -0.94 36.69 -51.45
CA GLY A 144 -1.93 37.62 -50.89
C GLY A 144 -2.49 37.19 -49.53
N LYS A 145 -1.81 36.24 -48.86
CA LYS A 145 -2.13 35.78 -47.51
C LYS A 145 -0.91 35.97 -46.61
N THR A 146 -1.07 36.78 -45.58
CA THR A 146 -0.08 36.91 -44.51
C THR A 146 -0.06 35.63 -43.68
N ASN A 147 1.07 34.92 -43.70
CA ASN A 147 1.32 33.73 -42.90
C ASN A 147 2.41 34.00 -41.87
N GLN A 148 2.31 33.40 -40.70
CA GLN A 148 3.31 33.45 -39.63
C GLN A 148 4.24 32.24 -39.73
N TYR A 149 5.54 32.47 -39.65
CA TYR A 149 6.58 31.44 -39.70
C TYR A 149 7.47 31.52 -38.46
N GLY A 150 7.82 30.36 -37.90
CA GLY A 150 8.79 30.23 -36.79
C GLY A 150 10.25 30.13 -37.25
N LEU A 151 10.56 30.63 -38.45
CA LEU A 151 11.89 30.60 -39.03
C LEU A 151 12.43 32.03 -39.04
N THR A 152 13.67 32.20 -38.59
CA THR A 152 14.32 33.50 -38.52
C THR A 152 15.69 33.47 -39.19
N PRO A 153 16.13 34.58 -39.82
CA PRO A 153 17.46 34.64 -40.41
C PRO A 153 18.54 34.50 -39.33
N LEU A 154 19.64 33.84 -39.70
CA LEU A 154 20.77 33.55 -38.82
C LEU A 154 21.27 34.74 -37.96
N PRO A 155 21.50 35.94 -38.52
CA PRO A 155 22.03 37.08 -37.75
C PRO A 155 21.03 37.69 -36.76
N LEU A 156 19.74 37.31 -36.80
CA LEU A 156 18.74 37.90 -35.91
C LEU A 156 19.09 37.69 -34.44
N ALA A 157 19.65 36.53 -34.09
CA ALA A 157 19.99 36.21 -32.70
C ALA A 157 21.05 37.16 -32.12
N GLU A 158 22.05 37.53 -32.93
CA GLU A 158 23.13 38.45 -32.52
C GLU A 158 22.59 39.86 -32.37
N HIS A 159 21.86 40.37 -33.38
CA HIS A 159 21.26 41.70 -33.33
C HIS A 159 20.23 41.86 -32.21
N LEU A 160 19.43 40.84 -31.90
CA LEU A 160 18.49 40.89 -30.79
C LEU A 160 19.19 41.15 -29.45
N LYS A 161 20.37 40.56 -29.26
CA LYS A 161 21.15 40.73 -28.02
C LYS A 161 21.87 42.08 -27.94
N GLU A 162 22.29 42.61 -29.09
CA GLU A 162 22.97 43.91 -29.19
C GLU A 162 21.99 45.09 -29.06
N ASP A 163 20.85 45.03 -29.76
CA ASP A 163 19.91 46.14 -29.87
C ASP A 163 18.94 46.24 -28.68
N PHE A 164 18.67 45.13 -27.99
CA PHE A 164 17.69 45.06 -26.91
C PHE A 164 18.29 44.60 -25.59
N ALA A 165 18.53 45.54 -24.67
CA ALA A 165 19.04 45.26 -23.32
C ALA A 165 18.15 44.34 -22.45
N ASN A 166 16.87 44.19 -22.81
CA ASN A 166 15.91 43.36 -22.06
C ASN A 166 16.00 41.87 -22.40
N ILE A 167 16.78 41.49 -23.42
CA ILE A 167 16.95 40.10 -23.83
C ILE A 167 18.18 39.52 -23.12
N GLU A 168 17.96 38.70 -22.08
CA GLU A 168 19.06 38.11 -21.30
C GLU A 168 19.81 37.03 -22.08
N ARG A 169 19.07 36.17 -22.80
CA ARG A 169 19.61 35.00 -23.50
C ARG A 169 18.85 34.76 -24.79
N VAL A 170 19.58 34.28 -25.80
CA VAL A 170 19.03 33.83 -27.08
C VAL A 170 19.60 32.44 -27.37
N CYS A 171 18.76 31.56 -27.90
CA CYS A 171 19.12 30.23 -28.36
C CYS A 171 18.54 30.05 -29.75
N ARG A 172 19.26 29.35 -30.62
CA ARG A 172 18.79 29.02 -31.97
C ARG A 172 18.75 27.50 -32.09
N ILE A 173 17.71 26.98 -32.71
CA ILE A 173 17.60 25.54 -32.96
C ILE A 173 17.43 25.38 -34.46
N ASP A 174 18.24 24.52 -35.06
CA ASP A 174 18.20 24.20 -36.48
C ASP A 174 18.27 22.70 -36.67
N ASP A 175 17.21 22.11 -37.19
CA ASP A 175 17.12 20.67 -37.44
C ASP A 175 17.44 20.41 -38.91
N HIS A 176 18.47 19.59 -39.16
CA HIS A 176 18.95 19.27 -40.49
C HIS A 176 19.12 17.77 -40.67
N ASN A 177 18.52 17.23 -41.73
CA ASN A 177 18.88 15.89 -42.20
C ASN A 177 20.26 15.98 -42.87
N THR A 178 21.24 15.32 -42.27
CA THR A 178 22.64 15.39 -42.69
C THR A 178 23.14 13.98 -42.99
N VAL A 179 23.94 13.88 -44.05
CA VAL A 179 24.66 12.66 -44.38
C VAL A 179 25.94 12.61 -43.56
N ILE A 180 26.02 11.67 -42.62
CA ILE A 180 27.21 11.43 -41.80
C ILE A 180 27.94 10.22 -42.39
N ARG A 181 29.22 10.40 -42.75
CA ARG A 181 30.08 9.29 -43.17
C ARG A 181 31.05 8.92 -42.05
N LEU A 182 30.99 7.67 -41.60
CA LEU A 182 31.97 7.08 -40.69
C LEU A 182 32.67 5.93 -41.39
N ASN A 183 33.96 6.12 -41.71
CA ASN A 183 34.75 5.21 -42.55
C ASN A 183 34.07 4.96 -43.91
N ASP A 184 33.69 3.71 -44.20
CA ASP A 184 32.99 3.32 -45.43
C ASP A 184 31.48 3.18 -45.28
N GLN A 185 30.92 3.54 -44.12
CA GLN A 185 29.48 3.53 -43.87
C GLN A 185 28.91 4.95 -43.92
N VAL A 186 27.80 5.09 -44.63
CA VAL A 186 27.06 6.35 -44.83
C VAL A 186 25.72 6.24 -44.13
N PHE A 187 25.44 7.19 -43.25
CA PHE A 187 24.22 7.28 -42.46
C PHE A 187 23.46 8.57 -42.80
N TYR A 188 22.14 8.49 -42.86
CA TYR A 188 21.25 9.64 -43.00
C TYR A 188 20.63 9.89 -41.63
N GLU A 189 21.11 10.92 -40.94
CA GLU A 189 20.73 11.20 -39.56
C GLU A 189 20.15 12.61 -39.46
N ASP A 190 19.13 12.77 -38.61
CA ASP A 190 18.61 14.08 -38.26
C ASP A 190 19.45 14.66 -37.11
N ILE A 191 20.16 15.75 -37.41
CA ILE A 191 21.00 16.45 -36.45
C ILE A 191 20.30 17.74 -36.03
N ARG A 192 20.22 17.97 -34.71
CA ARG A 192 19.78 19.23 -34.12
C ARG A 192 20.99 20.08 -33.75
N LEU A 193 21.15 21.23 -34.39
CA LEU A 193 22.12 22.26 -34.01
C LEU A 193 21.44 23.18 -32.99
N VAL A 194 22.11 23.41 -31.85
CA VAL A 194 21.66 24.30 -30.76
C VAL A 194 22.73 25.33 -30.48
#